data_AF-A0A959I4P5-F1
#
_entry.id   AF-A0A959I4P5-F1
#
_cell.length_a   1.000
_cell.length_b   1.000
_cell.length_c   1.000
_cell.angle_alpha   90.00
_cell.angle_beta   90.00
_cell.angle_gamma   90.00
#
_symmetry.space_group_name_H-M   'P 1'
#
loop_
_entity.id
_entity.type
_entity.pdbx_description
1 polymer ?
#
loop_
_entity_poly.entity_id
_entity_poly.type
_entity_poly.pdbx_seq_one_letter_code
_entity_poly.pdbx_strand_id
1 'polypeptide(L)' 'MNIKKILQQHQLTDRDLNRIVEMAWEDRTPFDAIEAQFGVTEAEVIRIMKHQMHLR' A
#
# COMPACT_ATOMS: atom_id res chain seq x y z
N MET A 1 0.13 4.07 -13.03
CA MET A 1 0.35 5.09 -11.97
C MET A 1 1.64 4.73 -11.27
N ASN A 2 2.58 5.65 -11.12
CA ASN A 2 3.91 5.36 -10.57
C ASN A 2 3.84 5.32 -9.03
N ILE A 3 4.52 4.38 -8.36
CA ILE A 3 4.46 4.22 -6.88
C ILE A 3 4.83 5.52 -6.17
N LYS A 4 5.83 6.23 -6.71
CA LYS A 4 6.25 7.56 -6.23
C LYS A 4 5.10 8.57 -6.20
N LYS A 5 4.15 8.49 -7.13
CA LYS A 5 2.98 9.38 -7.16
C LYS A 5 2.01 9.06 -6.01
N ILE A 6 1.81 7.78 -5.70
CA ILE A 6 0.95 7.35 -4.58
C ILE A 6 1.56 7.80 -3.25
N LEU A 7 2.87 7.58 -3.08
CA LEU A 7 3.62 8.03 -1.89
C LEU A 7 3.52 9.55 -1.69
N GLN A 8 3.69 10.33 -2.75
CA GLN A 8 3.56 11.80 -2.67
C GLN A 8 2.12 12.26 -2.41
N GLN A 9 1.12 11.63 -3.05
CA GLN A 9 -0.28 12.00 -2.91
C GLN A 9 -0.77 11.80 -1.47
N HIS A 10 -0.39 10.69 -0.85
CA HIS A 10 -0.81 10.32 0.51
C HIS A 10 0.23 10.66 1.58
N GLN A 11 1.31 11.36 1.21
CA GLN A 11 2.43 11.72 2.10
C GLN A 11 2.99 10.53 2.89
N LEU A 12 3.04 9.36 2.24
CA LEU A 12 3.49 8.11 2.84
C LEU A 12 5.02 8.01 2.81
N THR A 13 5.57 7.47 3.88
CA THR A 13 6.98 7.12 3.99
C THR A 13 7.24 5.70 3.47
N ASP A 14 8.51 5.35 3.27
CA ASP A 14 8.89 3.96 2.96
C ASP A 14 8.47 2.98 4.06
N ARG A 15 8.39 3.45 5.32
CA ARG A 15 7.88 2.65 6.44
C ARG A 15 6.39 2.38 6.31
N ASP A 16 5.61 3.37 5.89
CA ASP A 16 4.18 3.20 5.66
C ASP A 16 3.93 2.25 4.48
N LEU A 17 4.74 2.33 3.43
CA LEU A 17 4.70 1.39 2.32
C LEU A 17 4.91 -0.05 2.79
N ASN A 18 5.95 -0.30 3.59
CA ASN A 18 6.19 -1.62 4.17
C ASN A 18 5.04 -2.08 5.07
N ARG A 19 4.46 -1.16 5.87
CA ARG A 19 3.32 -1.48 6.74
C ARG A 19 2.06 -1.81 5.95
N ILE A 20 1.77 -1.07 4.88
CA ILE A 20 0.65 -1.35 3.97
C ILE A 20 0.82 -2.73 3.33
N VAL A 21 2.04 -3.09 2.93
CA VAL A 21 2.36 -4.40 2.36
C VAL A 21 2.14 -5.49 3.41
N GLU A 22 2.73 -5.36 4.61
CA GLU A 22 2.51 -6.30 5.71
C GLU A 22 1.02 -6.50 6.02
N MET A 23 0.27 -5.40 6.15
CA MET A 23 -1.16 -5.42 6.40
C MET A 23 -1.94 -6.08 5.27
N ALA A 24 -1.53 -5.88 4.01
CA ALA A 24 -2.16 -6.54 2.87
C ALA A 24 -1.81 -8.05 2.76
N TRP A 25 -0.74 -8.50 3.41
CA TRP A 25 -0.40 -9.93 3.56
C TRP A 25 -1.13 -10.59 4.76
N GLU A 26 -1.60 -9.80 5.73
CA GLU A 26 -2.38 -10.30 6.85
C GLU A 26 -3.80 -10.68 6.40
N ASP A 27 -4.12 -11.97 6.41
CA ASP A 27 -5.42 -12.56 5.97
C ASP A 27 -6.67 -12.00 6.69
N ARG A 28 -6.48 -11.21 7.75
CA ARG A 28 -7.55 -10.62 8.58
C ARG A 28 -7.66 -9.09 8.48
N THR A 29 -6.87 -8.45 7.63
CA THR A 29 -6.89 -7.00 7.48
C THR A 29 -7.66 -6.61 6.21
N PRO A 30 -8.91 -6.14 6.31
CA PRO A 30 -9.67 -5.72 5.13
C PRO A 30 -9.04 -4.47 4.51
N PHE A 31 -9.21 -4.29 3.19
CA PHE A 31 -8.69 -3.10 2.50
C PHE A 31 -9.26 -1.79 3.06
N ASP A 32 -10.50 -1.80 3.54
CA ASP A 32 -11.13 -0.65 4.21
C ASP A 32 -10.33 -0.19 5.45
N ALA A 33 -9.70 -1.11 6.19
CA ALA A 33 -8.88 -0.76 7.35
C ALA A 33 -7.55 -0.11 6.92
N ILE A 34 -7.01 -0.49 5.77
CA ILE A 34 -5.81 0.12 5.18
C ILE A 34 -6.18 1.51 4.65
N GLU A 35 -7.32 1.65 3.97
CA GLU A 35 -7.82 2.93 3.47
C GLU A 35 -8.11 3.90 4.62
N ALA A 36 -8.69 3.43 5.72
CA ALA A 36 -8.94 4.26 6.90
C ALA A 36 -7.65 4.74 7.59
N GLN A 37 -6.57 3.95 7.56
CA GLN A 37 -5.29 4.30 8.21
C GLN A 37 -4.37 5.15 7.33
N PHE A 38 -4.33 4.87 6.03
CA PHE A 38 -3.33 5.42 5.11
C PHE A 38 -3.93 6.21 3.94
N GLY A 39 -5.26 6.24 3.80
CA GLY A 39 -5.95 6.92 2.70
C GLY A 39 -5.82 6.22 1.34
N VAL A 40 -5.16 5.06 1.28
CA VAL A 40 -4.93 4.32 0.03
C VAL A 40 -6.09 3.38 -0.26
N THR A 41 -6.61 3.47 -1.47
CA THR A 41 -7.66 2.57 -1.95
C THR A 41 -7.13 1.16 -2.19
N GLU A 42 -8.02 0.15 -2.20
CA GLU A 42 -7.67 -1.23 -2.57
C GLU A 42 -6.86 -1.31 -3.87
N ALA A 43 -7.25 -0.55 -4.89
CA ALA A 43 -6.57 -0.52 -6.18
C ALA A 43 -5.12 0.01 -6.09
N GLU A 44 -4.85 0.94 -5.17
CA GLU A 44 -3.51 1.44 -4.87
C GLU A 44 -2.70 0.41 -4.08
N VAL A 45 -3.32 -0.27 -3.10
CA VAL A 45 -2.69 -1.37 -2.34
C VAL A 45 -2.25 -2.50 -3.27
N ILE A 46 -3.10 -2.93 -4.20
CA ILE A 46 -2.75 -3.96 -5.20
C ILE A 46 -1.57 -3.52 -6.07
N ARG A 47 -1.49 -2.23 -6.44
CA ARG A 47 -0.36 -1.69 -7.21
C ARG A 47 0.93 -1.69 -6.38
N ILE A 48 0.84 -1.32 -5.11
CA ILE A 48 1.96 -1.36 -4.15
C ILE A 48 2.48 -2.80 -4.03
N MET A 49 1.59 -3.76 -3.79
CA MET A 49 1.91 -5.18 -3.68
C MET A 49 2.59 -5.72 -4.93
N LYS A 50 2.03 -5.44 -6.12
CA LYS A 50 2.64 -5.85 -7.40
C LYS A 50 4.05 -5.29 -7.56
N HIS A 51 4.28 -4.04 -7.18
CA HIS A 51 5.62 -3.45 -7.27
C HIS A 51 6.64 -4.13 -6.35
N GLN A 52 6.24 -4.49 -5.13
CA GLN A 52 7.09 -5.22 -4.19
C GLN A 52 7.36 -6.67 -4.63
N MET A 53 6.39 -7.35 -5.23
CA MET A 53 6.54 -8.74 -5.68
C MET A 53 7.33 -8.91 -6.99
N HIS A 54 7.47 -7.83 -7.78
CA HIS A 54 8.28 -7.83 -9.01
C HIS A 54 9.75 -7.44 -8.77
N LEU A 55 10.17 -7.20 -7.51
CA LEU A 55 11.59 -7.19 -7.13
C LEU A 55 12.14 -8.63 -7.15
N ARG A 56 12.50 -9.10 -8.34
CA ARG A 56 13.44 -10.20 -8.56
C ARG A 56 14.56 -9.74 -9.46
#